data_AF-A0A1Q7ABQ1-F1
#
_entry.id   AF-A0A1Q7ABQ1-F1
#
_cell.length_a   1.000
_cell.length_b   1.000
_cell.length_c   1.000
_cell.angle_alpha   90.00
_cell.angle_beta   90.00
_cell.angle_gamma   90.00
#
_symmetry.space_group_name_H-M   'P 1'
#
loop_
_entity.id
_entity.type
_entity.pdbx_description
1 polymer ?
#
loop_
_entity_poly.entity_id
_entity_poly.type
_entity_poly.pdbx_seq_one_letter_code
_entity_poly.pdbx_strand_id
1 'polypeptide(L)'
;MTVFTHILATTLGVQAMELHGRDAALAYAFGIGVDVDHAVKAPFYLRAVGLVDKRGYYWRSSLQEPVALLWITPLCWLLGTVIPLVFFAIHVAMDYSVRFEKMPLYPYSPWVTRGWLTGIPDKVKEGVLFAVLLCTNLLLYWARH
;
A
#
# COMPACT_ATOMS: atom_id res chain seq x y z
N MET A 1 -2.39 7.80 0.92
CA MET A 1 -3.14 7.11 -0.13
C MET A 1 -4.33 6.45 0.54
N THR A 2 -5.43 6.28 -0.19
CA THR A 2 -6.65 5.68 0.38
C THR A 2 -6.68 4.18 0.10
N VAL A 3 -7.48 3.45 0.89
CA VAL A 3 -7.79 2.04 0.61
C VAL A 3 -8.30 1.83 -0.82
N PHE A 4 -9.08 2.78 -1.36
CA PHE A 4 -9.61 2.71 -2.72
C PHE A 4 -8.50 2.77 -3.78
N THR A 5 -7.51 3.63 -3.59
CA THR A 5 -6.37 3.69 -4.53
C THR A 5 -5.56 2.39 -4.48
N HIS A 6 -5.33 1.79 -3.30
CA HIS A 6 -4.65 0.50 -3.18
C HIS A 6 -5.43 -0.63 -3.86
N ILE A 7 -6.76 -0.65 -3.70
CA ILE A 7 -7.64 -1.60 -4.40
C ILE A 7 -7.48 -1.43 -5.91
N LEU A 8 -7.63 -0.22 -6.44
CA LEU A 8 -7.54 0.00 -7.89
C LEU A 8 -6.17 -0.36 -8.46
N ALA A 9 -5.07 -0.04 -7.76
CA ALA A 9 -3.73 -0.40 -8.19
C ALA A 9 -3.51 -1.93 -8.17
N THR A 10 -4.00 -2.60 -7.13
CA THR A 10 -3.92 -4.05 -7.00
C THR A 10 -4.76 -4.73 -8.08
N THR A 11 -6.00 -4.29 -8.29
CA THR A 11 -6.88 -4.82 -9.34
C THR A 11 -6.27 -4.59 -10.72
N LEU A 12 -5.67 -3.43 -10.97
CA LEU A 12 -4.98 -3.15 -12.23
C LEU A 12 -3.82 -4.12 -12.44
N GLY A 13 -2.97 -4.33 -11.43
CA GLY A 13 -1.85 -5.27 -11.51
C GLY A 13 -2.30 -6.70 -11.74
N VAL A 14 -3.35 -7.16 -11.03
CA VAL A 14 -3.95 -8.49 -11.19
C VAL A 14 -4.48 -8.67 -12.60
N GLN A 15 -5.17 -7.67 -13.15
CA GLN A 15 -5.60 -7.69 -14.53
C GLN A 15 -4.37 -7.72 -15.46
N ALA A 16 -3.50 -6.73 -15.41
CA ALA A 16 -2.36 -6.59 -16.32
C ALA A 16 -1.47 -7.83 -16.39
N MET A 17 -1.29 -8.53 -15.27
CA MET A 17 -0.48 -9.75 -15.17
C MET A 17 -1.28 -11.05 -15.32
N GLU A 18 -2.60 -10.97 -15.58
CA GLU A 18 -3.52 -12.12 -15.75
C GLU A 18 -3.45 -13.10 -14.57
N LEU A 19 -3.43 -12.57 -13.35
CA LEU A 19 -3.32 -13.39 -12.14
C LEU A 19 -4.68 -14.01 -11.80
N HIS A 20 -4.65 -15.30 -11.48
CA HIS A 20 -5.83 -16.07 -11.09
C HIS A 20 -5.59 -16.89 -9.81
N GLY A 21 -6.67 -17.30 -9.16
CA GLY A 21 -6.63 -18.21 -8.00
C GLY A 21 -5.68 -17.75 -6.90
N ARG A 22 -4.66 -18.57 -6.62
CA ARG A 22 -3.66 -18.32 -5.56
C ARG A 22 -2.91 -17.01 -5.77
N ASP A 23 -2.49 -16.72 -7.00
CA ASP A 23 -1.63 -15.56 -7.26
C ASP A 23 -2.43 -14.26 -7.17
N ALA A 24 -3.70 -14.26 -7.58
CA ALA A 24 -4.61 -13.16 -7.30
C ALA A 24 -4.78 -12.97 -5.78
N ALA A 25 -5.01 -14.04 -5.02
CA ALA A 25 -5.15 -13.94 -3.56
C ALA A 25 -3.88 -13.34 -2.90
N LEU A 26 -2.68 -13.76 -3.33
CA LEU A 26 -1.42 -13.18 -2.86
C LEU A 26 -1.30 -11.69 -3.24
N ALA A 27 -1.68 -11.32 -4.46
CA ALA A 27 -1.68 -9.92 -4.88
C ALA A 27 -2.56 -9.04 -3.97
N TYR A 28 -3.80 -9.47 -3.66
CA TYR A 28 -4.69 -8.75 -2.75
C TYR A 28 -4.19 -8.74 -1.31
N ALA A 29 -3.60 -9.83 -0.83
CA ALA A 29 -3.03 -9.90 0.52
C ALA A 29 -1.86 -8.91 0.70
N PHE A 30 -0.99 -8.75 -0.29
CA PHE A 30 0.19 -7.90 -0.19
C PHE A 30 -0.01 -6.47 -0.70
N GLY A 31 -0.96 -6.24 -1.60
CA GLY A 31 -1.30 -4.90 -2.11
C GLY A 31 -2.26 -4.11 -1.22
N ILE A 32 -3.11 -4.82 -0.46
CA ILE A 32 -4.15 -4.21 0.41
C ILE A 32 -4.12 -4.81 1.82
N GLY A 33 -3.96 -6.12 1.95
CA GLY A 33 -4.06 -6.80 3.25
C GLY A 33 -2.99 -6.37 4.26
N VAL A 34 -1.86 -5.84 3.81
CA VAL A 34 -0.81 -5.27 4.68
C VAL A 34 -1.29 -4.07 5.49
N ASP A 35 -2.40 -3.43 5.10
CA ASP A 35 -3.05 -2.34 5.83
C ASP A 35 -3.96 -2.81 6.97
N VAL A 36 -4.17 -4.11 7.18
CA VAL A 36 -5.09 -4.63 8.22
C VAL A 36 -4.68 -4.21 9.64
N ASP A 37 -3.40 -3.91 9.86
CA ASP A 37 -2.90 -3.33 11.11
C ASP A 37 -3.54 -1.97 11.45
N HIS A 38 -4.06 -1.22 10.48
CA HIS A 38 -4.88 -0.04 10.74
C HIS A 38 -6.13 -0.38 11.54
N ALA A 39 -6.81 -1.48 11.21
CA ALA A 39 -8.00 -1.94 11.93
C ALA A 39 -7.65 -2.35 13.37
N VAL A 40 -6.46 -2.94 13.58
CA VAL A 40 -5.95 -3.28 14.91
C VAL A 40 -5.61 -2.03 15.72
N LYS A 41 -5.10 -0.97 15.08
CA LYS A 41 -4.74 0.30 15.73
C LYS A 41 -5.91 1.25 15.96
N ALA A 42 -7.00 1.10 15.22
CA ALA A 42 -8.17 1.98 15.33
C ALA A 42 -8.74 2.10 16.76
N PRO A 43 -8.89 1.01 17.55
CA PRO A 43 -9.30 1.12 18.95
C PRO A 43 -8.35 1.94 19.82
N PHE A 44 -7.03 1.84 19.59
CA PHE A 44 -6.04 2.59 20.34
C PHE A 44 -6.08 4.08 19.98
N TYR A 45 -6.27 4.39 18.70
CA TYR A 45 -6.50 5.77 18.26
C TYR A 45 -7.74 6.37 18.91
N LEU A 46 -8.88 5.65 18.88
CA LEU A 46 -10.12 6.12 19.50
C LEU A 46 -9.96 6.39 20.99
N ARG A 47 -9.20 5.56 21.71
CA ARG A 47 -8.91 5.78 23.13
C ARG A 47 -8.00 6.97 23.38
N ALA A 48 -6.99 7.20 22.53
CA ALA A 48 -5.97 8.23 22.74
C ALA A 48 -6.35 9.61 22.17
N VAL A 49 -7.14 9.65 21.09
CA VAL A 49 -7.44 10.86 20.30
C VAL A 49 -8.95 11.11 20.19
N GLY A 50 -9.79 10.08 20.38
CA GLY A 50 -11.24 10.19 20.19
C GLY A 50 -11.62 10.23 18.70
N LEU A 51 -12.74 10.89 18.39
CA LEU A 51 -13.26 11.05 17.03
C LEU A 51 -12.69 12.28 16.29
N VAL A 52 -11.66 12.91 16.85
CA VAL A 52 -11.02 14.09 16.26
C VAL A 52 -10.16 13.66 15.06
N ASP A 53 -10.26 14.38 13.94
CA ASP A 53 -9.31 14.21 12.81
C ASP A 53 -7.94 14.76 13.22
N LYS A 54 -7.05 13.87 13.66
CA LYS A 54 -5.65 14.19 13.95
C LYS A 54 -4.77 13.72 12.81
N ARG A 55 -4.53 14.64 11.88
CA ARG A 55 -3.55 14.47 10.83
C ARG A 55 -2.16 14.25 11.44
N GLY A 56 -1.48 13.18 11.03
CA GLY A 56 -0.13 12.83 11.50
C GLY A 56 -0.07 11.83 12.67
N TYR A 57 -1.17 11.19 13.06
CA TYR A 57 -1.07 10.00 13.92
C TYR A 57 -0.33 8.87 13.19
N TYR A 58 0.60 8.21 13.87
CA TYR A 58 1.40 7.14 13.28
C TYR A 58 0.61 5.83 13.19
N TRP A 59 -0.17 5.71 12.11
CA TRP A 59 -0.98 4.54 11.83
C TRP A 59 -0.19 3.32 11.35
N ARG A 60 1.02 3.50 10.84
CA ARG A 60 1.76 2.46 10.09
C ARG A 60 2.50 1.51 11.02
N SER A 61 2.45 0.20 10.77
CA SER A 61 3.34 -0.77 11.42
C SER A 61 4.52 -1.14 10.51
N SER A 62 5.46 -1.89 11.06
CA SER A 62 6.56 -2.47 10.27
C SER A 62 6.09 -3.36 9.11
N LEU A 63 4.82 -3.80 9.09
CA LEU A 63 4.26 -4.61 7.99
C LEU A 63 4.08 -3.80 6.70
N GLN A 64 3.88 -2.49 6.78
CA GLN A 64 3.71 -1.59 5.62
C GLN A 64 5.01 -0.88 5.21
N GLU A 65 6.09 -1.07 5.98
CA GLU A 65 7.35 -0.37 5.79
C GLU A 65 8.36 -1.26 5.05
N PRO A 66 9.32 -0.68 4.30
CA PRO A 66 10.36 -1.43 3.57
C PRO A 66 11.09 -2.52 4.36
N VAL A 67 11.21 -2.39 5.69
CA VAL A 67 11.71 -3.45 6.57
C VAL A 67 11.00 -4.80 6.38
N ALA A 68 9.72 -4.81 5.98
CA ALA A 68 8.96 -6.02 5.70
C ALA A 68 9.58 -6.86 4.58
N LEU A 69 10.37 -6.26 3.68
CA LEU A 69 11.10 -6.98 2.63
C LEU A 69 12.02 -8.07 3.19
N LEU A 70 12.50 -7.93 4.44
CA LEU A 70 13.32 -8.93 5.12
C LEU A 70 12.61 -10.27 5.28
N TRP A 71 11.27 -10.29 5.43
CA TRP A 71 10.49 -11.52 5.55
C TRP A 71 9.67 -11.83 4.29
N ILE A 72 9.26 -10.81 3.52
CA ILE A 72 8.56 -11.00 2.24
C ILE A 72 9.48 -11.70 1.22
N THR A 73 10.77 -11.38 1.20
CA THR A 73 11.72 -11.99 0.26
C THR A 73 11.90 -13.51 0.52
N PRO A 74 12.18 -13.97 1.75
CA PRO A 74 12.15 -15.40 2.07
C PRO A 74 10.80 -16.07 1.77
N LEU A 75 9.69 -15.38 2.02
CA LEU A 75 8.36 -15.92 1.70
C LEU A 75 8.18 -16.13 0.19
N CYS A 76 8.61 -15.17 -0.64
CA CYS A 76 8.58 -15.30 -2.09
C CYS A 76 9.40 -16.51 -2.57
N TRP A 77 10.59 -16.71 -1.99
CA TRP A 77 11.42 -17.87 -2.27
C TRP A 77 10.72 -19.18 -1.89
N LEU A 78 10.13 -19.25 -0.70
CA LEU A 78 9.40 -20.42 -0.21
C LEU A 78 8.17 -20.76 -1.08
N LEU A 79 7.43 -19.75 -1.52
CA LEU A 79 6.21 -19.94 -2.34
C LEU A 79 6.51 -20.15 -3.83
N GLY A 80 7.77 -19.95 -4.25
CA GLY A 80 8.17 -20.02 -5.65
C GLY A 80 7.51 -18.94 -6.52
N THR A 81 7.26 -17.75 -5.97
CA THR A 81 6.58 -16.66 -6.68
C THR A 81 7.07 -15.29 -6.23
N VAL A 82 7.05 -14.31 -7.13
CA VAL A 82 7.42 -12.91 -6.85
C VAL A 82 6.21 -12.01 -6.54
N ILE A 83 4.99 -12.55 -6.63
CA ILE A 83 3.76 -11.76 -6.52
C ILE A 83 3.68 -10.95 -5.21
N PRO A 84 3.94 -11.52 -4.02
CA PRO A 84 3.97 -10.74 -2.78
C PRO A 84 4.90 -9.53 -2.84
N LEU A 85 6.11 -9.70 -3.39
CA LEU A 85 7.12 -8.65 -3.52
C LEU A 85 6.62 -7.52 -4.43
N VAL A 86 6.04 -7.85 -5.59
CA VAL A 86 5.56 -6.87 -6.58
C VAL A 86 4.45 -6.02 -5.98
N PHE A 87 3.42 -6.64 -5.41
CA PHE A 87 2.27 -5.91 -4.89
C PHE A 87 2.59 -5.14 -3.60
N PHE A 88 3.50 -5.67 -2.77
CA PHE A 88 4.04 -4.91 -1.65
C PHE A 88 4.85 -3.70 -2.11
N ALA A 89 5.67 -3.82 -3.16
CA ALA A 89 6.42 -2.69 -3.69
C ALA A 89 5.50 -1.60 -4.25
N ILE A 90 4.42 -1.97 -4.95
CA ILE A 90 3.39 -1.04 -5.42
C ILE A 90 2.75 -0.32 -4.23
N HIS A 91 2.35 -1.07 -3.20
CA HIS A 91 1.78 -0.53 -1.97
C HIS A 91 2.71 0.49 -1.30
N VAL A 92 3.96 0.11 -1.05
CA VAL A 92 4.99 1.02 -0.48
C VAL A 92 5.17 2.24 -1.37
N ALA A 93 5.20 2.08 -2.69
CA ALA A 93 5.39 3.20 -3.59
C ALA A 93 4.25 4.22 -3.53
N MET A 94 3.02 3.73 -3.43
CA MET A 94 1.84 4.57 -3.26
C MET A 94 1.89 5.34 -1.94
N ASP A 95 2.20 4.67 -0.84
CA ASP A 95 2.26 5.31 0.47
C ASP A 95 3.42 6.29 0.62
N TYR A 96 4.59 5.95 0.09
CA TYR A 96 5.77 6.83 0.05
C TYR A 96 5.57 8.03 -0.89
N SER A 97 4.53 8.03 -1.71
CA SER A 97 4.14 9.22 -2.48
C SER A 97 3.40 10.26 -1.64
N VAL A 98 2.93 9.95 -0.42
CA VAL A 98 2.20 10.90 0.45
C VAL A 98 3.10 11.42 1.56
N ARG A 99 2.94 12.67 1.99
CA ARG A 99 3.94 13.36 2.83
C ARG A 99 3.90 13.06 4.34
N PHE A 100 3.13 12.07 4.78
CA PHE A 100 3.15 11.62 6.17
C PHE A 100 4.52 11.05 6.55
N GLU A 101 4.89 11.19 7.82
CA GLU A 101 6.14 10.65 8.36
C GLU A 101 6.12 9.12 8.40
N LYS A 102 7.25 8.53 8.03
CA LYS A 102 7.44 7.08 7.88
C LYS A 102 8.78 6.67 8.47
N MET A 103 8.85 5.44 8.96
CA MET A 103 10.07 4.87 9.53
C MET A 103 10.44 3.57 8.78
N PRO A 104 11.10 3.65 7.62
CA PRO A 104 11.27 2.51 6.71
C PRO A 104 11.99 1.31 7.31
N LEU A 105 12.82 1.54 8.32
CA LEU A 105 13.68 0.54 8.95
C LEU A 105 13.30 0.25 10.41
N TYR A 106 12.16 0.76 10.90
CA TYR A 106 11.69 0.46 12.25
C TYR A 106 11.37 -1.05 12.39
N PRO A 107 11.75 -1.73 13.49
CA PRO A 107 12.29 -1.21 14.74
C PRO A 107 13.84 -1.09 14.80
N TYR A 108 14.55 -1.42 13.71
CA TYR A 108 16.02 -1.45 13.70
C TYR A 108 16.67 -0.07 13.58
N SER A 109 15.94 0.93 13.09
CA SER A 109 16.42 2.32 13.03
C SER A 109 15.27 3.31 13.23
N PRO A 110 15.51 4.41 13.98
CA PRO A 110 14.52 5.49 14.18
C PRO A 110 14.53 6.52 13.04
N TRP A 111 15.21 6.25 11.91
CA TRP A 111 15.26 7.19 10.79
C TRP A 111 13.87 7.47 10.23
N VAL A 112 13.55 8.75 10.06
CA VAL A 112 12.26 9.24 9.56
C VAL A 112 12.42 9.86 8.18
N THR A 113 11.44 9.59 7.31
CA THR A 113 11.32 10.23 5.99
C THR A 113 9.87 10.63 5.72
N ARG A 114 9.68 11.64 4.86
CA ARG A 114 8.36 12.02 4.33
C ARG A 114 8.05 11.37 2.98
N GLY A 115 8.89 10.43 2.55
CA GLY A 115 8.79 9.81 1.23
C GLY A 115 9.28 10.74 0.12
N TRP A 116 8.65 10.65 -1.05
CA TRP A 116 9.03 11.40 -2.24
C TRP A 116 7.92 12.33 -2.72
N LEU A 117 8.21 13.11 -3.78
CA LEU A 117 7.28 14.09 -4.36
C LEU A 117 6.72 15.05 -3.29
N THR A 118 7.60 15.46 -2.36
CA THR A 118 7.23 16.29 -1.21
C THR A 118 6.82 17.72 -1.62
N GLY A 119 7.24 18.18 -2.80
CA GLY A 119 6.83 19.46 -3.39
C GLY A 119 5.40 19.47 -3.93
N ILE A 120 4.76 18.32 -4.16
CA ILE A 120 3.42 18.24 -4.77
C ILE A 120 2.36 18.03 -3.68
N PRO A 121 1.24 18.79 -3.70
CA PRO A 121 0.12 18.58 -2.78
C PRO A 121 -0.41 17.15 -2.77
N ASP A 122 -0.63 16.57 -1.58
CA ASP A 122 -1.10 15.18 -1.45
C ASP A 122 -2.47 14.98 -2.09
N LYS A 123 -3.38 15.95 -1.98
CA LYS A 123 -4.68 15.93 -2.66
C LYS A 123 -4.55 15.82 -4.18
N VAL A 124 -3.54 16.48 -4.77
CA VAL A 124 -3.30 16.42 -6.22
C VAL A 124 -2.77 15.04 -6.60
N LYS A 125 -1.80 14.52 -5.85
CA LYS A 125 -1.25 13.16 -6.08
C LYS A 125 -2.34 12.10 -5.97
N GLU A 126 -3.15 12.16 -4.93
CA GLU A 126 -4.25 11.20 -4.69
C GLU A 126 -5.32 11.30 -5.78
N GLY A 127 -5.74 12.52 -6.16
CA GLY A 127 -6.74 12.72 -7.21
C GLY A 127 -6.27 12.25 -8.59
N VAL A 128 -5.03 12.60 -8.97
CA VAL A 128 -4.45 12.16 -10.25
C VAL A 128 -4.27 10.64 -10.27
N LEU A 129 -3.71 10.06 -9.20
CA LEU A 129 -3.51 8.61 -9.13
C LEU A 129 -4.85 7.86 -9.20
N PHE A 130 -5.87 8.31 -8.46
CA PHE A 130 -7.20 7.72 -8.51
C PHE A 130 -7.78 7.75 -9.93
N ALA A 131 -7.75 8.91 -10.59
CA ALA A 131 -8.28 9.06 -11.95
C ALA A 131 -7.55 8.16 -12.94
N VAL A 132 -6.21 8.14 -12.91
CA VAL A 132 -5.40 7.28 -13.77
C VAL A 132 -5.74 5.81 -13.55
N LEU A 133 -5.70 5.35 -12.30
CA LEU A 133 -5.97 3.95 -11.97
C LEU A 133 -7.38 3.52 -12.37
N LEU A 134 -8.40 4.36 -12.14
CA LEU A 134 -9.77 4.07 -12.54
C LEU A 134 -9.88 3.95 -14.06
N CYS A 135 -9.39 4.94 -14.81
CA CYS A 135 -9.43 4.93 -16.27
C CYS A 135 -8.68 3.72 -16.84
N THR A 136 -7.48 3.40 -16.33
CA THR A 136 -6.70 2.25 -16.84
C THR A 136 -7.35 0.91 -16.51
N ASN A 137 -7.98 0.77 -15.34
CA ASN A 137 -8.74 -0.45 -15.02
C ASN A 137 -9.91 -0.64 -16.00
N LEU A 138 -10.68 0.42 -16.27
CA LEU A 138 -11.81 0.37 -17.21
C LEU A 138 -11.35 0.08 -18.64
N LEU A 139 -10.30 0.75 -19.10
CA LEU A 139 -9.74 0.53 -20.43
C LEU A 139 -9.23 -0.91 -20.59
N LEU A 140 -8.52 -1.44 -19.59
CA LEU A 140 -7.99 -2.80 -19.66
C LEU A 140 -9.11 -3.85 -19.59
N TYR A 141 -10.15 -3.60 -18.78
CA TYR A 141 -11.34 -4.44 -18.72
C TYR A 141 -12.03 -4.52 -20.08
N TRP A 142 -12.29 -3.37 -20.72
CA TRP A 142 -12.88 -3.30 -22.06
C TRP A 142 -11.99 -3.83 -23.17
N ALA A 143 -10.66 -3.71 -23.08
CA ALA A 143 -9.77 -4.26 -24.09
C ALA A 143 -9.77 -5.80 -24.11
N ARG A 144 -10.31 -6.43 -23.06
CA ARG A 144 -10.26 -7.89 -22.84
C ARG A 144 -11.63 -8.57 -22.96
N HIS A 145 -12.71 -7.81 -23.10
CA HIS A 145 -14.09 -8.28 -23.23
C HIS A 145 -14.75 -7.61 -24.42
#